data_AF-A0A076NSU3-F1
#
_entry.id   AF-A0A076NSU3-F1
#
_cell.length_a   1.000
_cell.length_b   1.000
_cell.length_c   1.000
_cell.angle_alpha   90.00
_cell.angle_beta   90.00
_cell.angle_gamma   90.00
#
_symmetry.space_group_name_H-M   'P 1'
#
loop_
_entity.id
_entity.type
_entity.pdbx_description
1 polymer ?
#
loop_
_entity_poly.entity_id
_entity_poly.type
_entity_poly.pdbx_seq_one_letter_code
_entity_poly.pdbx_strand_id
1 'polypeptide(L)'
;MSDYRYLAEVARHFGDHSRLAAGEIRASSKTAKELYEKAESDLAKRMLMQHALLDGTRLRSRFVTDVLCQQGCEWAALPFAEHGITDSGATWQERRLRVVEKAVRPSGTYEEPSTYIVSGASDCLRVRLSDGSVDEYPLEGEDLLAQLLAIFAPKALKFSNETLVFDLDSSSGGLFDRLCDEVFASSALWPVNIVALGGTDQITKAFEVDRRKPENAYWFLKEDGKLVFLGNGCRAGDRSISHALSERLSLEDAILRIQFIRAGKLLELVKDPTTQTKLASEYLDEIAMPSARLTKLPVHRAFQEVADANCDALVDRTEENV
;
A
#
# COMPACT_ATOMS: atom_id res chain seq x y z
N MET A 1 7.30 -26.32 0.24
CA MET A 1 6.90 -25.17 1.08
C MET A 1 6.13 -24.24 0.16
N SER A 2 4.88 -23.86 0.47
CA SER A 2 4.14 -22.95 -0.41
C SER A 2 4.85 -21.60 -0.50
N ASP A 3 4.84 -20.95 -1.67
CA ASP A 3 5.57 -19.69 -1.89
C ASP A 3 5.18 -18.60 -0.89
N TYR A 4 3.94 -18.62 -0.38
CA TYR A 4 3.45 -17.63 0.59
C TYR A 4 4.01 -17.80 2.00
N ARG A 5 4.36 -19.03 2.41
CA ARG A 5 5.05 -19.24 3.70
C ARG A 5 6.44 -18.63 3.67
N TYR A 6 7.12 -18.76 2.55
CA TYR A 6 8.42 -18.12 2.34
C TYR A 6 8.29 -16.60 2.34
N LEU A 7 7.33 -16.03 1.61
CA LEU A 7 7.10 -14.57 1.63
C LEU A 7 6.69 -14.05 3.01
N ALA A 8 5.90 -14.82 3.77
CA ALA A 8 5.57 -14.54 5.17
C ALA A 8 6.83 -14.51 6.05
N GLU A 9 7.74 -15.47 5.88
CA GLU A 9 9.01 -15.51 6.60
C GLU A 9 9.90 -14.31 6.27
N VAL A 10 9.99 -13.92 4.99
CA VAL A 10 10.70 -12.71 4.56
C VAL A 10 10.11 -11.46 5.20
N ALA A 11 8.77 -11.34 5.25
CA ALA A 11 8.09 -10.25 5.93
C ALA A 11 8.37 -10.19 7.43
N ARG A 12 8.37 -11.35 8.12
CA ARG A 12 8.75 -11.45 9.55
C ARG A 12 10.20 -11.01 9.78
N HIS A 13 11.13 -11.50 8.96
CA HIS A 13 12.55 -11.13 9.09
C HIS A 13 12.81 -9.64 8.89
N PHE A 14 12.03 -9.00 8.02
CA PHE A 14 12.12 -7.57 7.80
C PHE A 14 11.52 -6.77 8.96
N GLY A 15 10.37 -7.20 9.49
CA GLY A 15 9.68 -6.55 10.62
C GLY A 15 10.41 -6.67 11.96
N ASP A 16 11.47 -7.49 12.05
CA ASP A 16 12.28 -7.63 13.26
C ASP A 16 13.15 -6.38 13.50
N HIS A 17 12.60 -5.46 14.28
CA HIS A 17 13.21 -4.18 14.65
C HIS A 17 14.58 -4.29 15.35
N SER A 18 14.89 -5.42 15.97
CA SER A 18 16.21 -5.62 16.58
C SER A 18 17.35 -5.54 15.55
N ARG A 19 17.04 -5.89 14.29
CA ARG A 19 17.97 -5.87 13.15
C ARG A 19 17.93 -4.55 12.38
N LEU A 20 16.75 -3.91 12.30
CA LEU A 20 16.58 -2.60 11.66
C LEU A 20 17.21 -1.46 12.47
N ALA A 21 17.06 -1.47 13.80
CA ALA A 21 17.63 -0.45 14.70
C ALA A 21 19.17 -0.47 14.72
N ALA A 22 19.79 -1.59 14.34
CA ALA A 22 21.23 -1.74 14.19
C ALA A 22 21.77 -1.13 12.87
N GLY A 23 20.92 -0.58 12.00
CA GLY A 23 21.35 0.05 10.75
C GLY A 23 21.97 -0.91 9.75
N GLU A 24 21.64 -2.21 9.82
CA GLU A 24 22.25 -3.24 8.98
C GLU A 24 21.77 -3.12 7.53
N ILE A 25 22.52 -2.37 6.70
CA ILE A 25 22.36 -2.31 5.23
C ILE A 25 22.28 -3.73 4.62
N ARG A 26 22.94 -4.72 5.24
CA ARG A 26 22.92 -6.14 4.85
C ARG A 26 21.53 -6.78 4.94
N ALA A 27 20.67 -6.35 5.87
CA ALA A 27 19.31 -6.86 6.00
C ALA A 27 18.44 -6.42 4.81
N SER A 28 18.48 -5.13 4.43
CA SER A 28 17.75 -4.62 3.26
C SER A 28 18.18 -5.31 1.95
N SER A 29 19.48 -5.54 1.75
CA SER A 29 19.97 -6.29 0.56
C SER A 29 19.54 -7.75 0.56
N LYS A 30 19.55 -8.43 1.71
CA LYS A 30 19.11 -9.82 1.84
C LYS A 30 17.62 -9.97 1.52
N THR A 31 16.75 -9.15 2.14
CA THR A 31 15.31 -9.15 1.88
C THR A 31 14.99 -8.97 0.40
N ALA A 32 15.63 -7.99 -0.25
CA ALA A 32 15.38 -7.75 -1.67
C ALA A 32 15.83 -8.91 -2.56
N LYS A 33 16.93 -9.60 -2.20
CA LYS A 33 17.36 -10.82 -2.90
C LYS A 33 16.34 -11.94 -2.71
N GLU A 34 15.87 -12.16 -1.49
CA GLU A 34 14.88 -13.19 -1.17
C GLU A 34 13.56 -12.97 -1.91
N LEU A 35 13.09 -11.71 -2.00
CA LEU A 35 11.91 -11.36 -2.81
C LEU A 35 12.17 -11.53 -4.32
N TYR A 36 13.37 -11.19 -4.80
CA TYR A 36 13.74 -11.36 -6.21
C TYR A 36 13.70 -12.82 -6.66
N GLU A 37 14.10 -13.76 -5.80
CA GLU A 37 14.01 -15.21 -6.06
C GLU A 37 12.56 -15.69 -6.27
N LYS A 38 11.57 -14.85 -5.94
CA LYS A 38 10.14 -15.09 -6.15
C LYS A 38 9.48 -14.05 -7.08
N ALA A 39 10.25 -13.27 -7.82
CA ALA A 39 9.74 -12.16 -8.64
C ALA A 39 8.75 -12.57 -9.74
N GLU A 40 8.65 -13.87 -10.07
CA GLU A 40 7.58 -14.39 -10.95
C GLU A 40 6.18 -14.15 -10.33
N SER A 41 6.06 -14.14 -9.00
CA SER A 41 4.82 -13.83 -8.28
C SER A 41 4.56 -12.33 -8.24
N ASP A 42 3.33 -11.90 -8.57
CA ASP A 42 2.92 -10.50 -8.47
C ASP A 42 2.94 -10.00 -7.02
N LEU A 43 2.62 -10.86 -6.05
CA LEU A 43 2.75 -10.51 -4.63
C LEU A 43 4.19 -10.14 -4.27
N ALA A 44 5.18 -10.91 -4.73
CA ALA A 44 6.59 -10.61 -4.49
C ALA A 44 7.03 -9.31 -5.19
N LYS A 45 6.55 -9.04 -6.41
CA LYS A 45 6.79 -7.76 -7.11
C LYS A 45 6.21 -6.58 -6.33
N ARG A 46 4.99 -6.70 -5.81
CA ARG A 46 4.34 -5.66 -5.00
C ARG A 46 5.07 -5.44 -3.67
N MET A 47 5.52 -6.51 -3.01
CA MET A 47 6.39 -6.41 -1.82
C MET A 47 7.73 -5.73 -2.13
N LEU A 48 8.33 -5.99 -3.31
CA LEU A 48 9.54 -5.30 -3.76
C LEU A 48 9.30 -3.80 -3.98
N MET A 49 8.18 -3.43 -4.61
CA MET A 49 7.80 -2.03 -4.79
C MET A 49 7.60 -1.33 -3.45
N GLN A 50 6.90 -1.97 -2.50
CA GLN A 50 6.72 -1.47 -1.14
C GLN A 50 8.08 -1.31 -0.43
N HIS A 51 8.97 -2.30 -0.54
CA HIS A 51 10.32 -2.23 0.00
C HIS A 51 11.11 -1.04 -0.57
N ALA A 52 11.02 -0.81 -1.88
CA ALA A 52 11.68 0.34 -2.52
C ALA A 52 11.11 1.69 -2.07
N LEU A 53 9.80 1.77 -1.86
CA LEU A 53 9.14 2.97 -1.37
C LEU A 53 9.55 3.30 0.07
N LEU A 54 9.70 2.29 0.93
CA LEU A 54 10.15 2.47 2.30
C LEU A 54 11.65 2.80 2.40
N ASP A 55 12.48 2.10 1.63
CA ASP A 55 13.93 2.31 1.60
C ASP A 55 14.29 3.70 1.01
N GLY A 56 13.58 4.13 -0.04
CA GLY A 56 13.69 5.47 -0.63
C GLY A 56 15.02 5.76 -1.35
N THR A 57 15.99 4.84 -1.34
CA THR A 57 17.28 5.06 -2.00
C THR A 57 17.23 4.82 -3.50
N ARG A 58 18.04 5.59 -4.26
CA ARG A 58 18.18 5.41 -5.71
C ARG A 58 18.65 4.01 -6.09
N LEU A 59 19.52 3.40 -5.28
CA LEU A 59 20.02 2.04 -5.52
C LEU A 59 18.88 1.02 -5.45
N ARG A 60 17.97 1.17 -4.48
CA ARG A 60 16.83 0.28 -4.33
C ARG A 60 15.81 0.49 -5.46
N SER A 61 15.53 1.73 -5.83
CA SER A 61 14.66 2.04 -6.97
C SER A 61 15.22 1.46 -8.27
N ARG A 62 16.53 1.62 -8.53
CA ARG A 62 17.20 0.99 -9.67
C ARG A 62 17.02 -0.54 -9.68
N PHE A 63 17.25 -1.17 -8.52
CA PHE A 63 17.10 -2.62 -8.40
C PHE A 63 15.67 -3.07 -8.76
N VAL A 64 14.64 -2.42 -8.19
CA VAL A 64 13.25 -2.78 -8.49
C VAL A 64 12.89 -2.51 -9.94
N THR A 65 13.36 -1.41 -10.53
CA THR A 65 13.22 -1.15 -11.97
C THR A 65 13.79 -2.30 -12.80
N ASP A 66 15.00 -2.76 -12.48
CA ASP A 66 15.64 -3.86 -13.21
C ASP A 66 14.86 -5.17 -13.10
N VAL A 67 14.36 -5.48 -11.89
CA VAL A 67 13.52 -6.67 -11.67
C VAL A 67 12.23 -6.57 -12.48
N LEU A 68 11.50 -5.46 -12.40
CA LEU A 68 10.25 -5.28 -13.12
C LEU A 68 10.45 -5.36 -14.65
N CYS A 69 11.53 -4.80 -15.18
CA CYS A 69 11.86 -4.93 -16.60
C CYS A 69 12.16 -6.38 -17.00
N GLN A 70 12.91 -7.13 -16.17
CA GLN A 70 13.19 -8.54 -16.44
C GLN A 70 11.94 -9.42 -16.43
N GLN A 71 10.92 -9.02 -15.66
CA GLN A 71 9.64 -9.71 -15.54
C GLN A 71 8.58 -9.21 -16.55
N GLY A 72 8.96 -8.37 -17.53
CA GLY A 72 8.01 -7.83 -18.54
C GLY A 72 6.96 -6.90 -17.95
N CYS A 73 7.28 -6.23 -16.84
CA CYS A 73 6.43 -5.31 -16.10
C CYS A 73 7.00 -3.88 -16.14
N GLU A 74 7.61 -3.48 -17.26
CA GLU A 74 8.26 -2.17 -17.44
C GLU A 74 7.33 -1.00 -17.10
N TRP A 75 6.04 -1.13 -17.37
CA TRP A 75 5.02 -0.11 -17.06
C TRP A 75 4.98 0.23 -15.56
N ALA A 76 5.12 -0.77 -14.68
CA ALA A 76 5.09 -0.60 -13.23
C ALA A 76 6.40 -0.01 -12.68
N ALA A 77 7.47 0.01 -13.49
CA ALA A 77 8.79 0.46 -13.08
C ALA A 77 8.94 1.99 -13.13
N LEU A 78 8.00 2.71 -13.76
CA LEU A 78 8.11 4.15 -14.05
C LEU A 78 8.40 5.01 -12.82
N PRO A 79 7.72 4.86 -11.67
CA PRO A 79 8.01 5.66 -10.48
C PRO A 79 9.46 5.49 -9.97
N PHE A 80 10.02 4.30 -10.18
CA PHE A 80 11.33 3.92 -9.66
C PHE A 80 12.46 4.17 -10.66
N ALA A 81 12.17 4.14 -11.96
CA ALA A 81 13.19 4.22 -13.01
C ALA A 81 13.88 5.59 -13.04
N GLU A 82 13.12 6.67 -12.90
CA GLU A 82 13.66 8.03 -12.90
C GLU A 82 14.48 8.30 -11.63
N HIS A 83 13.92 7.99 -10.45
CA HIS A 83 14.63 8.10 -9.18
C HIS A 83 15.86 7.18 -9.11
N GLY A 84 15.78 6.02 -9.77
CA GLY A 84 16.82 4.99 -9.82
C GLY A 84 18.04 5.34 -10.68
N ILE A 85 18.06 6.50 -11.35
CA ILE A 85 19.26 6.97 -12.07
C ILE A 85 20.35 7.30 -11.05
N THR A 86 21.34 6.41 -11.00
CA THR A 86 22.48 6.48 -10.08
C THR A 86 23.71 7.07 -10.75
N ASP A 87 23.81 6.92 -12.07
CA ASP A 87 24.88 7.49 -12.89
C ASP A 87 24.28 7.98 -14.21
N SER A 88 24.17 9.30 -14.37
CA SER A 88 23.64 9.93 -15.59
C SER A 88 24.59 9.79 -16.79
N GLY A 89 25.87 9.46 -16.58
CA GLY A 89 26.80 9.15 -17.67
C GLY A 89 26.63 7.74 -18.23
N ALA A 90 25.93 6.86 -17.50
CA ALA A 90 25.70 5.49 -17.92
C ALA A 90 24.55 5.40 -18.93
N THR A 91 24.88 5.39 -20.22
CA THR A 91 23.90 5.36 -21.34
C THR A 91 22.86 4.24 -21.23
N TRP A 92 23.20 3.11 -20.57
CA TRP A 92 22.25 2.01 -20.37
C TRP A 92 21.10 2.37 -19.41
N GLN A 93 21.33 3.25 -18.42
CA GLN A 93 20.28 3.72 -17.49
C GLN A 93 19.28 4.61 -18.23
N GLU A 94 19.77 5.55 -19.03
CA GLU A 94 18.91 6.38 -19.89
C GLU A 94 18.14 5.55 -20.90
N ARG A 95 18.79 4.55 -21.52
CA ARG A 95 18.12 3.66 -22.48
C ARG A 95 17.01 2.85 -21.80
N ARG A 96 17.21 2.43 -20.55
CA ARG A 96 16.18 1.73 -19.75
C ARG A 96 15.04 2.66 -19.37
N LEU A 97 15.32 3.89 -18.92
CA LEU A 97 14.27 4.88 -18.65
C LEU A 97 13.38 5.09 -19.88
N ARG A 98 13.96 5.26 -21.07
CA ARG A 98 13.19 5.40 -22.32
C ARG A 98 12.32 4.19 -22.67
N VAL A 99 12.73 2.98 -22.27
CA VAL A 99 11.90 1.77 -22.45
C VAL A 99 10.70 1.84 -21.51
N VAL A 100 10.94 2.19 -20.25
CA VAL A 100 9.91 2.31 -19.21
C VAL A 100 8.91 3.43 -19.51
N GLU A 101 9.37 4.61 -19.92
CA GLU A 101 8.50 5.75 -20.29
C GLU A 101 7.51 5.41 -21.42
N LYS A 102 7.96 4.57 -22.36
CA LYS A 102 7.17 4.10 -23.51
C LYS A 102 6.35 2.86 -23.22
N ALA A 103 6.53 2.24 -22.06
CA ALA A 103 5.76 1.07 -21.70
C ALA A 103 4.28 1.44 -21.52
N VAL A 104 3.42 0.57 -22.03
CA VAL A 104 1.96 0.69 -21.92
C VAL A 104 1.50 -0.37 -20.94
N ARG A 105 0.72 0.05 -19.95
CA ARG A 105 0.12 -0.87 -18.99
C ARG A 105 -0.87 -1.82 -19.69
N PRO A 106 -0.74 -3.15 -19.51
CA PRO A 106 -1.70 -4.09 -20.09
C PRO A 106 -3.10 -3.91 -19.50
N SER A 107 -4.15 -3.97 -20.33
CA SER A 107 -5.55 -3.78 -19.89
C SER A 107 -6.00 -4.78 -18.81
N GLY A 108 -5.48 -6.01 -18.83
CA GLY A 108 -5.79 -7.03 -17.81
C GLY A 108 -5.17 -6.79 -16.43
N THR A 109 -4.40 -5.71 -16.24
CA THR A 109 -3.77 -5.37 -14.95
C THR A 109 -4.52 -4.27 -14.19
N TYR A 110 -5.59 -3.71 -14.78
CA TYR A 110 -6.46 -2.75 -14.10
C TYR A 110 -7.44 -3.52 -13.22
N GLU A 111 -7.07 -3.69 -11.94
CA GLU A 111 -7.87 -4.35 -10.93
C GLU A 111 -8.10 -3.38 -9.75
N GLU A 112 -9.36 -3.10 -9.43
CA GLU A 112 -9.72 -2.21 -8.33
C GLU A 112 -9.18 -2.73 -6.97
N PRO A 113 -8.84 -1.84 -6.03
CA PRO A 113 -8.43 -2.24 -4.69
C PRO A 113 -9.61 -2.82 -3.90
N SER A 114 -9.45 -4.04 -3.41
CA SER A 114 -10.46 -4.67 -2.55
C SER A 114 -10.29 -4.26 -1.08
N THR A 115 -11.40 -4.09 -0.37
CA THR A 115 -11.41 -3.87 1.09
C THR A 115 -11.93 -5.11 1.80
N TYR A 116 -11.18 -5.57 2.79
CA TYR A 116 -11.44 -6.77 3.57
C TYR A 116 -11.68 -6.40 5.03
N ILE A 117 -12.78 -6.87 5.59
CA ILE A 117 -13.10 -6.74 7.00
C ILE A 117 -12.64 -8.01 7.72
N VAL A 118 -11.79 -7.83 8.73
CA VAL A 118 -11.31 -8.88 9.61
C VAL A 118 -12.07 -8.81 10.91
N SER A 119 -12.74 -9.91 11.26
CA SER A 119 -13.46 -10.09 12.52
C SER A 119 -13.06 -11.42 13.15
N GLY A 120 -13.12 -11.51 14.48
CA GLY A 120 -12.67 -12.72 15.18
C GLY A 120 -13.59 -13.12 16.31
N ALA A 121 -13.68 -14.42 16.59
CA ALA A 121 -14.28 -14.93 17.82
C ALA A 121 -13.40 -16.05 18.37
N SER A 122 -12.93 -15.89 19.60
CA SER A 122 -12.04 -16.85 20.28
C SER A 122 -10.73 -17.11 19.53
N ASP A 123 -10.64 -18.20 18.75
CA ASP A 123 -9.40 -18.70 18.11
C ASP A 123 -9.43 -18.69 16.58
N CYS A 124 -10.50 -18.19 15.97
CA CYS A 124 -10.67 -18.13 14.52
C CYS A 124 -10.84 -16.68 14.06
N LEU A 125 -10.10 -16.29 13.02
CA LEU A 125 -10.33 -15.05 12.28
C LEU A 125 -11.13 -15.34 11.03
N ARG A 126 -12.01 -14.41 10.69
CA ARG A 126 -12.78 -14.41 9.46
C ARG A 126 -12.47 -13.16 8.69
N VAL A 127 -12.06 -13.34 7.45
CA VAL A 127 -11.85 -12.24 6.50
C VAL A 127 -13.00 -12.27 5.50
N ARG A 128 -13.65 -11.12 5.29
CA ARG A 128 -14.73 -10.96 4.31
C ARG A 128 -14.51 -9.73 3.46
N LEU A 129 -14.96 -9.73 2.22
CA LEU A 129 -14.99 -8.54 1.39
C LEU A 129 -16.08 -7.56 1.88
N SER A 130 -15.79 -6.25 1.84
CA SER A 130 -16.69 -5.21 2.35
C SER A 130 -17.95 -5.01 1.51
N ASP A 131 -17.93 -5.42 0.25
CA ASP A 131 -19.07 -5.33 -0.68
C ASP A 131 -20.14 -6.42 -0.43
N GLY A 132 -19.91 -7.30 0.55
CA GLY A 132 -20.82 -8.37 0.91
C GLY A 132 -20.72 -9.61 0.01
N SER A 133 -19.74 -9.67 -0.90
CA SER A 133 -19.42 -10.91 -1.62
C SER A 133 -18.96 -11.99 -0.63
N VAL A 134 -19.43 -13.23 -0.87
CA VAL A 134 -19.52 -14.33 0.11
C VAL A 134 -18.18 -15.02 0.41
N ASP A 135 -17.05 -14.50 -0.08
CA ASP A 135 -15.74 -15.08 0.19
C ASP A 135 -15.34 -14.83 1.66
N GLU A 136 -15.75 -15.75 2.53
CA GLU A 136 -15.32 -15.83 3.93
C GLU A 136 -14.11 -16.76 4.02
N TYR A 137 -12.98 -16.21 4.46
CA TYR A 137 -11.75 -16.96 4.68
C TYR A 137 -11.59 -17.25 6.17
N PRO A 138 -11.81 -18.50 6.63
CA PRO A 138 -11.48 -18.88 8.00
C PRO A 138 -9.96 -19.01 8.12
N LEU A 139 -9.38 -18.31 9.09
CA LEU A 139 -7.96 -18.38 9.41
C LEU A 139 -7.82 -19.05 10.78
N GLU A 140 -7.18 -20.21 10.79
CA GLU A 140 -7.03 -21.07 11.95
C GLU A 140 -5.60 -21.61 12.07
N GLY A 141 -5.20 -21.99 13.29
CA GLY A 141 -3.93 -22.68 13.55
C GLY A 141 -2.69 -21.79 13.56
N GLU A 142 -1.52 -22.41 13.38
CA GLU A 142 -0.22 -21.75 13.31
C GLU A 142 0.01 -21.23 11.88
N ASP A 143 0.58 -20.02 11.72
CA ASP A 143 0.89 -19.36 10.44
C ASP A 143 -0.23 -18.49 9.83
N LEU A 144 -0.85 -17.64 10.66
CA LEU A 144 -1.86 -16.66 10.26
C LEU A 144 -1.38 -15.74 9.12
N LEU A 145 -0.12 -15.34 9.18
CA LEU A 145 0.49 -14.46 8.18
C LEU A 145 0.46 -15.04 6.77
N ALA A 146 0.88 -16.29 6.60
CA ALA A 146 0.90 -16.92 5.29
C ALA A 146 -0.51 -17.10 4.73
N GLN A 147 -1.50 -17.36 5.59
CA GLN A 147 -2.90 -17.45 5.20
C GLN A 147 -3.45 -16.10 4.74
N LEU A 148 -3.14 -15.01 5.44
CA LEU A 148 -3.50 -13.65 5.01
C LEU A 148 -2.84 -13.29 3.68
N LEU A 149 -1.55 -13.55 3.52
CA LEU A 149 -0.85 -13.27 2.25
C LEU A 149 -1.40 -14.10 1.08
N ALA A 150 -1.88 -15.31 1.33
CA ALA A 150 -2.49 -16.14 0.30
C ALA A 150 -3.80 -15.55 -0.26
N ILE A 151 -4.51 -14.71 0.50
CA ILE A 151 -5.70 -13.98 0.02
C ILE A 151 -5.32 -12.96 -1.06
N PHE A 152 -4.16 -12.31 -0.91
CA PHE A 152 -3.69 -11.28 -1.83
C PHE A 152 -2.83 -11.82 -2.97
N ALA A 153 -2.35 -13.05 -2.85
CA ALA A 153 -1.47 -13.65 -3.85
C ALA A 153 -2.03 -13.74 -5.27
N PRO A 154 -3.34 -14.00 -5.49
CA PRO A 154 -3.92 -14.03 -6.84
C PRO A 154 -4.10 -12.66 -7.47
N LYS A 155 -3.90 -11.57 -6.73
CA LYS A 155 -4.12 -10.20 -7.20
C LYS A 155 -3.03 -9.78 -8.19
N ALA A 156 -3.45 -9.09 -9.24
CA ALA A 156 -2.53 -8.62 -10.27
C ALA A 156 -1.53 -7.60 -9.70
N LEU A 157 -0.38 -7.47 -10.38
CA LEU A 157 0.51 -6.34 -10.18
C LEU A 157 -0.24 -5.02 -10.45
N LYS A 158 -0.25 -4.12 -9.46
CA LYS A 158 -0.96 -2.85 -9.51
C LYS A 158 -0.38 -1.83 -8.52
N PHE A 159 -0.78 -0.56 -8.61
CA PHE A 159 -0.24 0.50 -7.75
C PHE A 159 -1.03 0.71 -6.46
N SER A 160 -2.35 0.55 -6.52
CA SER A 160 -3.24 0.62 -5.35
C SER A 160 -3.06 -0.62 -4.48
N ASN A 161 -3.25 -0.44 -3.18
CA ASN A 161 -3.15 -1.55 -2.24
C ASN A 161 -4.55 -2.06 -1.89
N GLU A 162 -4.69 -3.34 -1.60
CA GLU A 162 -5.85 -3.83 -0.85
C GLU A 162 -5.84 -3.20 0.54
N THR A 163 -7.01 -3.20 1.19
CA THR A 163 -7.13 -2.70 2.57
C THR A 163 -7.67 -3.79 3.47
N LEU A 164 -6.97 -4.07 4.57
CA LEU A 164 -7.42 -4.88 5.68
C LEU A 164 -7.93 -3.98 6.79
N VAL A 165 -9.18 -4.17 7.19
CA VAL A 165 -9.83 -3.43 8.26
C VAL A 165 -10.01 -4.36 9.45
N PHE A 166 -9.32 -4.08 10.55
CA PHE A 166 -9.41 -4.81 11.80
C PHE A 166 -10.37 -4.10 12.74
N ASP A 167 -11.51 -4.74 13.01
CA ASP A 167 -12.42 -4.28 14.06
C ASP A 167 -12.03 -4.87 15.41
N LEU A 168 -11.34 -4.07 16.21
CA LEU A 168 -10.83 -4.47 17.52
C LEU A 168 -11.95 -4.70 18.53
N ASP A 169 -13.11 -4.04 18.37
CA ASP A 169 -14.26 -4.26 19.26
C ASP A 169 -14.86 -5.66 19.07
N SER A 170 -14.70 -6.22 17.86
CA SER A 170 -15.12 -7.59 17.56
C SER A 170 -14.12 -8.63 18.07
N SER A 171 -12.89 -8.24 18.41
CA SER A 171 -11.82 -9.15 18.79
C SER A 171 -11.79 -9.36 20.31
N SER A 172 -11.57 -10.59 20.76
CA SER A 172 -11.46 -10.92 22.19
C SER A 172 -10.27 -11.82 22.49
N GLY A 173 -9.72 -11.69 23.70
CA GLY A 173 -8.68 -12.58 24.23
C GLY A 173 -7.33 -12.54 23.50
N GLY A 174 -6.63 -13.68 23.47
CA GLY A 174 -5.27 -13.82 22.91
C GLY A 174 -5.18 -13.76 21.38
N LEU A 175 -6.30 -13.55 20.69
CA LEU A 175 -6.30 -13.29 19.25
C LEU A 175 -5.76 -11.89 18.93
N PHE A 176 -6.12 -10.92 19.76
CA PHE A 176 -5.65 -9.54 19.65
C PHE A 176 -4.11 -9.45 19.78
N ASP A 177 -3.54 -10.14 20.76
CA ASP A 177 -2.09 -10.16 20.98
C ASP A 177 -1.37 -10.78 19.77
N ARG A 178 -1.91 -11.87 19.20
CA ARG A 178 -1.39 -12.50 17.98
C ARG A 178 -1.44 -11.56 16.76
N LEU A 179 -2.51 -10.79 16.60
CA LEU A 179 -2.60 -9.78 15.52
C LEU A 179 -1.53 -8.70 15.68
N CYS A 180 -1.35 -8.18 16.89
CA CYS A 180 -0.33 -7.18 17.17
C CYS A 180 1.09 -7.73 16.94
N ASP A 181 1.40 -8.91 17.45
CA ASP A 181 2.75 -9.46 17.42
C ASP A 181 3.17 -10.09 16.10
N GLU A 182 2.22 -10.61 15.30
CA GLU A 182 2.54 -11.21 14.00
C GLU A 182 2.15 -10.31 12.82
N VAL A 183 0.91 -9.86 12.78
CA VAL A 183 0.37 -9.14 11.61
C VAL A 183 0.91 -7.73 11.56
N PHE A 184 0.70 -6.93 12.61
CA PHE A 184 1.15 -5.54 12.61
C PHE A 184 2.68 -5.45 12.58
N ALA A 185 3.38 -6.29 13.34
CA ALA A 185 4.85 -6.30 13.39
C ALA A 185 5.52 -6.62 12.04
N SER A 186 4.88 -7.42 11.18
CA SER A 186 5.45 -7.80 9.87
C SER A 186 4.93 -6.96 8.71
N SER A 187 4.00 -6.02 8.96
CA SER A 187 3.22 -5.35 7.92
C SER A 187 3.96 -4.31 7.07
N ALA A 188 5.18 -3.94 7.47
CA ALA A 188 6.01 -2.96 6.75
C ALA A 188 6.20 -3.34 5.27
N LEU A 189 6.50 -4.62 4.99
CA LEU A 189 6.68 -5.12 3.62
C LEU A 189 5.38 -5.46 2.90
N TRP A 190 4.23 -5.43 3.56
CA TRP A 190 3.00 -5.89 2.95
C TRP A 190 2.51 -4.85 1.93
N PRO A 191 2.08 -5.30 0.73
CA PRO A 191 1.46 -4.42 -0.25
C PRO A 191 -0.02 -4.18 0.09
N VAL A 192 -0.33 -3.96 1.37
CA VAL A 192 -1.69 -3.85 1.90
C VAL A 192 -1.75 -2.67 2.88
N ASN A 193 -2.85 -1.93 2.86
CA ASN A 193 -3.17 -0.94 3.87
C ASN A 193 -3.80 -1.64 5.07
N ILE A 194 -3.27 -1.41 6.27
CA ILE A 194 -3.87 -1.94 7.49
C ILE A 194 -4.57 -0.80 8.21
N VAL A 195 -5.87 -0.95 8.44
CA VAL A 195 -6.71 -0.01 9.19
C VAL A 195 -7.18 -0.72 10.44
N ALA A 196 -6.80 -0.22 11.61
CA ALA A 196 -7.26 -0.74 12.89
C ALA A 196 -8.25 0.24 13.52
N LEU A 197 -9.43 -0.27 13.88
CA LEU A 197 -10.53 0.53 14.41
C LEU A 197 -11.15 -0.10 15.65
N GLY A 198 -11.48 0.74 16.62
CA GLY A 198 -12.08 0.30 17.88
C GLY A 198 -12.62 1.46 18.70
N GLY A 199 -13.44 1.15 19.69
CA GLY A 199 -13.81 2.07 20.77
C GLY A 199 -12.62 2.36 21.69
N THR A 200 -12.78 3.36 22.55
CA THR A 200 -11.72 3.91 23.41
C THR A 200 -10.91 2.83 24.14
N ASP A 201 -11.59 1.88 24.79
CA ASP A 201 -10.93 0.89 25.64
C ASP A 201 -10.00 -0.03 24.84
N GLN A 202 -10.48 -0.57 23.72
CA GLN A 202 -9.70 -1.50 22.89
C GLN A 202 -8.62 -0.78 22.10
N ILE A 203 -8.94 0.39 21.53
CA ILE A 203 -8.00 1.13 20.69
C ILE A 203 -6.84 1.70 21.51
N THR A 204 -7.08 2.20 22.73
CA THR A 204 -6.01 2.70 23.59
C THR A 204 -5.08 1.58 24.02
N LYS A 205 -5.63 0.41 24.42
CA LYS A 205 -4.82 -0.76 24.76
C LYS A 205 -3.94 -1.20 23.57
N ALA A 206 -4.49 -1.21 22.36
CA ALA A 206 -3.76 -1.57 21.14
C ALA A 206 -2.67 -0.57 20.80
N PHE A 207 -3.03 0.71 20.83
CA PHE A 207 -2.13 1.79 20.50
C PHE A 207 -0.94 1.88 21.46
N GLU A 208 -1.12 1.55 22.75
CA GLU A 208 -0.04 1.48 23.72
C GLU A 208 0.94 0.32 23.48
N VAL A 209 0.44 -0.82 23.00
CA VAL A 209 1.28 -1.96 22.57
C VAL A 209 2.06 -1.59 21.28
N ASP A 210 1.39 -0.94 20.34
CA ASP A 210 1.94 -0.54 19.04
C ASP A 210 2.95 0.61 19.11
N ARG A 211 2.93 1.42 20.18
CA ARG A 211 3.92 2.50 20.42
C ARG A 211 5.38 2.05 20.37
N ARG A 212 5.65 0.74 20.35
CA ARG A 212 6.99 0.13 20.23
C ARG A 212 7.31 -0.46 18.86
N LYS A 213 6.33 -0.60 17.95
CA LYS A 213 6.49 -1.26 16.65
C LYS A 213 5.57 -0.63 15.62
N PRO A 214 6.07 0.00 14.57
CA PRO A 214 5.15 0.34 13.49
C PRO A 214 5.78 0.55 12.13
N GLU A 215 5.25 -0.09 11.09
CA GLU A 215 5.04 0.54 9.77
C GLU A 215 3.79 -0.10 9.10
N ASN A 216 3.09 0.67 8.26
CA ASN A 216 1.88 0.31 7.48
C ASN A 216 0.50 0.16 8.16
N ALA A 217 0.36 0.28 9.49
CA ALA A 217 -0.94 0.32 10.18
C ALA A 217 -1.43 1.76 10.50
N TYR A 218 -2.70 2.03 10.26
CA TYR A 218 -3.40 3.29 10.54
C TYR A 218 -4.46 3.07 11.61
N TRP A 219 -4.34 3.79 12.72
CA TRP A 219 -5.18 3.61 13.91
C TRP A 219 -6.29 4.66 13.98
N PHE A 220 -7.52 4.20 14.22
CA PHE A 220 -8.70 5.06 14.32
C PHE A 220 -9.55 4.72 15.55
N LEU A 221 -9.95 5.75 16.29
CA LEU A 221 -10.99 5.69 17.31
C LEU A 221 -12.36 5.81 16.65
N LYS A 222 -13.29 4.92 17.00
CA LYS A 222 -14.71 5.07 16.67
C LYS A 222 -15.39 6.01 17.68
N GLU A 223 -15.88 7.14 17.21
CA GLU A 223 -16.56 8.14 18.04
C GLU A 223 -17.79 8.68 17.29
N ASP A 224 -18.99 8.58 17.89
CA ASP A 224 -20.25 9.09 17.32
C ASP A 224 -20.54 8.65 15.87
N GLY A 225 -20.21 7.41 15.51
CA GLY A 225 -20.38 6.89 14.15
C GLY A 225 -19.37 7.45 13.13
N LYS A 226 -18.32 8.13 13.60
CA LYS A 226 -17.20 8.64 12.82
C LYS A 226 -15.88 8.03 13.30
N LEU A 227 -14.86 8.15 12.45
CA LEU A 227 -13.49 7.73 12.74
C LEU A 227 -12.62 8.95 13.05
N VAL A 228 -11.88 8.88 14.15
CA VAL A 228 -10.88 9.87 14.55
C VAL A 228 -9.51 9.24 14.43
N PHE A 229 -8.63 9.82 13.61
CA PHE A 229 -7.29 9.30 13.41
C PHE A 229 -6.42 9.49 14.65
N LEU A 230 -5.81 8.41 15.13
CA LEU A 230 -4.93 8.43 16.30
C LEU A 230 -3.44 8.44 15.92
N GLY A 231 -3.11 7.93 14.72
CA GLY A 231 -1.75 7.91 14.21
C GLY A 231 -1.42 6.64 13.42
N ASN A 232 -0.20 6.62 12.89
CA ASN A 232 0.48 5.44 12.37
C ASN A 232 1.85 5.39 13.07
N GLY A 233 2.21 4.27 13.69
CA GLY A 233 3.10 4.34 14.86
C GLY A 233 4.52 4.89 14.67
N CYS A 234 5.03 5.18 13.45
CA CYS A 234 6.45 5.54 13.27
C CYS A 234 6.72 7.01 12.98
N ARG A 235 5.70 7.86 12.84
CA ARG A 235 5.91 9.30 12.64
C ARG A 235 4.96 10.12 13.47
N ALA A 236 5.26 10.20 14.77
CA ALA A 236 4.92 11.37 15.56
C ALA A 236 5.60 12.60 14.92
N GLY A 237 5.04 13.14 13.83
CA GLY A 237 5.65 14.25 13.10
C GLY A 237 5.41 14.31 11.60
N ASP A 238 4.81 13.29 10.94
CA ASP A 238 4.40 13.48 9.55
C ASP A 238 3.11 14.30 9.51
N ARG A 239 3.27 15.62 9.69
CA ARG A 239 2.19 16.59 9.73
C ARG A 239 1.29 16.48 8.50
N SER A 240 1.83 16.01 7.37
CA SER A 240 1.05 15.81 6.13
C SER A 240 -0.02 14.73 6.30
N ILE A 241 0.33 13.56 6.87
CA ILE A 241 -0.59 12.45 7.13
C ILE A 241 -1.60 12.85 8.21
N SER A 242 -1.12 13.42 9.32
CA SER A 242 -2.00 13.85 10.41
C SER A 242 -2.99 14.91 9.95
N HIS A 243 -2.57 15.88 9.15
CA HIS A 243 -3.47 16.90 8.58
C HIS A 243 -4.46 16.30 7.57
N ALA A 244 -4.01 15.38 6.72
CA ALA A 244 -4.89 14.71 5.77
C ALA A 244 -5.97 13.85 6.47
N LEU A 245 -5.71 13.34 7.67
CA LEU A 245 -6.61 12.45 8.41
C LEU A 245 -7.20 13.05 9.70
N SER A 246 -6.98 14.34 9.97
CA SER A 246 -7.38 14.97 11.26
C SER A 246 -8.89 15.19 11.42
N GLU A 247 -9.67 15.02 10.36
CA GLU A 247 -11.11 15.22 10.37
C GLU A 247 -11.84 13.97 10.90
N ARG A 248 -13.10 14.15 11.32
CA ARG A 248 -13.99 13.02 11.63
C ARG A 248 -14.47 12.39 10.32
N LEU A 249 -13.95 11.21 9.99
CA LEU A 249 -14.14 10.57 8.68
C LEU A 249 -15.17 9.43 8.73
N SER A 250 -15.76 9.12 7.57
CA SER A 250 -16.34 7.80 7.33
C SER A 250 -15.22 6.77 7.10
N LEU A 251 -15.52 5.47 7.22
CA LEU A 251 -14.53 4.42 6.87
C LEU A 251 -14.08 4.53 5.42
N GLU A 252 -15.02 4.76 4.51
CA GLU A 252 -14.75 4.89 3.08
C GLU A 252 -13.80 6.06 2.80
N ASP A 253 -14.06 7.24 3.38
CA ASP A 253 -13.18 8.40 3.20
C ASP A 253 -11.80 8.18 3.84
N ALA A 254 -11.72 7.48 4.97
CA ALA A 254 -10.44 7.15 5.60
C ALA A 254 -9.60 6.22 4.71
N ILE A 255 -10.20 5.15 4.19
CA ILE A 255 -9.54 4.22 3.26
C ILE A 255 -9.06 4.97 2.03
N LEU A 256 -9.92 5.79 1.43
CA LEU A 256 -9.59 6.54 0.24
C LEU A 256 -8.42 7.51 0.45
N ARG A 257 -8.40 8.23 1.58
CA ARG A 257 -7.28 9.12 1.92
C ARG A 257 -5.98 8.36 2.14
N ILE A 258 -6.04 7.18 2.76
CA ILE A 258 -4.86 6.30 2.94
C ILE A 258 -4.29 5.87 1.58
N GLN A 259 -5.15 5.48 0.62
CA GLN A 259 -4.73 5.14 -0.74
C GLN A 259 -3.97 6.30 -1.38
N PHE A 260 -4.52 7.51 -1.34
CA PHE A 260 -3.87 8.69 -1.93
C PHE A 260 -2.58 9.12 -1.22
N ILE A 261 -2.47 8.93 0.10
CA ILE A 261 -1.23 9.18 0.82
C ILE A 261 -0.11 8.29 0.28
N ARG A 262 -0.38 7.00 0.03
CA ARG A 262 0.63 6.10 -0.56
C ARG A 262 0.92 6.42 -2.02
N ALA A 263 -0.11 6.71 -2.81
CA ALA A 263 0.06 7.09 -4.21
C ALA A 263 0.87 8.39 -4.35
N GLY A 264 0.67 9.36 -3.44
CA GLY A 264 1.47 10.58 -3.36
C GLY A 264 2.96 10.29 -3.18
N LYS A 265 3.32 9.34 -2.32
CA LYS A 265 4.73 8.93 -2.14
C LYS A 265 5.34 8.32 -3.41
N LEU A 266 4.56 7.61 -4.22
CA LEU A 266 5.04 7.11 -5.52
C LEU A 266 5.31 8.29 -6.47
N LEU A 267 4.41 9.28 -6.52
CA LEU A 267 4.58 10.47 -7.35
C LEU A 267 5.77 11.34 -6.92
N GLU A 268 6.10 11.38 -5.63
CA GLU A 268 7.27 12.09 -5.10
C GLU A 268 8.61 11.54 -5.61
N LEU A 269 8.65 10.29 -6.09
CA LEU A 269 9.84 9.70 -6.71
C LEU A 269 10.07 10.21 -8.14
N VAL A 270 9.03 10.74 -8.79
CA VAL A 270 9.07 11.23 -10.17
C VAL A 270 9.25 12.74 -10.17
N LYS A 271 10.21 13.23 -10.94
CA LYS A 271 10.50 14.67 -11.02
C LYS A 271 9.80 15.34 -12.19
N ASP A 272 9.67 14.63 -13.30
CA ASP A 272 9.00 15.16 -14.49
C ASP A 272 7.48 15.29 -14.26
N PRO A 273 6.91 16.51 -14.36
CA PRO A 273 5.48 16.72 -14.14
C PRO A 273 4.59 15.92 -15.10
N THR A 274 4.99 15.77 -16.37
CA THR A 274 4.19 15.01 -17.36
C THR A 274 4.06 13.54 -16.95
N THR A 275 5.16 12.98 -16.44
CA THR A 275 5.21 11.62 -15.91
C THR A 275 4.40 11.49 -14.61
N GLN A 276 4.43 12.51 -13.74
CA GLN A 276 3.56 12.57 -12.56
C GLN A 276 2.07 12.54 -12.97
N THR A 277 1.67 13.34 -13.95
CA THR A 277 0.28 13.37 -14.46
C THR A 277 -0.12 12.03 -15.08
N LYS A 278 0.77 11.39 -15.86
CA LYS A 278 0.52 10.04 -16.42
C LYS A 278 0.27 9.02 -15.31
N LEU A 279 1.14 8.95 -14.31
CA LEU A 279 0.98 8.03 -13.18
C LEU A 279 -0.28 8.33 -12.37
N ALA A 280 -0.59 9.61 -12.15
CA ALA A 280 -1.82 10.02 -11.48
C ALA A 280 -3.06 9.56 -12.24
N SER A 281 -3.07 9.71 -13.57
CA SER A 281 -4.16 9.21 -14.42
C SER A 281 -4.31 7.69 -14.32
N GLU A 282 -3.22 6.93 -14.49
CA GLU A 282 -3.26 5.46 -14.40
C GLU A 282 -3.76 4.97 -13.04
N TYR A 283 -3.38 5.67 -11.96
CA TYR A 283 -3.85 5.35 -10.62
C TYR A 283 -5.34 5.68 -10.43
N LEU A 284 -5.82 6.81 -10.95
CA LEU A 284 -7.24 7.18 -10.88
C LEU A 284 -8.13 6.21 -11.65
N ASP A 285 -7.66 5.76 -12.82
CA ASP A 285 -8.33 4.72 -13.61
C ASP A 285 -8.40 3.40 -12.83
N GLU A 286 -7.31 3.03 -12.13
CA GLU A 286 -7.25 1.80 -11.33
C GLU A 286 -8.22 1.80 -10.14
N ILE A 287 -8.38 2.93 -9.46
CA ILE A 287 -9.31 3.03 -8.31
C ILE A 287 -10.75 3.38 -8.73
N ALA A 288 -11.01 3.49 -10.04
CA ALA A 288 -12.31 3.81 -10.64
C ALA A 288 -13.02 5.03 -10.00
N MET A 289 -12.27 6.04 -9.57
CA MET A 289 -12.84 7.09 -8.72
C MET A 289 -13.43 8.25 -9.54
N PRO A 290 -14.66 8.73 -9.22
CA PRO A 290 -15.22 9.91 -9.88
C PRO A 290 -14.43 11.20 -9.58
N SER A 291 -14.10 11.97 -10.63
CA SER A 291 -13.35 13.23 -10.52
C SER A 291 -13.96 14.23 -9.54
N ALA A 292 -15.30 14.27 -9.45
CA ALA A 292 -16.03 15.17 -8.54
C ALA A 292 -15.79 14.91 -7.04
N ARG A 293 -15.37 13.68 -6.65
CA ARG A 293 -14.95 13.40 -5.27
C ARG A 293 -13.51 13.81 -5.02
N LEU A 294 -12.63 13.77 -6.02
CA LEU A 294 -11.22 14.08 -5.86
C LEU A 294 -10.99 15.55 -5.50
N THR A 295 -11.73 16.48 -6.10
CA THR A 295 -11.56 17.94 -5.89
C THR A 295 -11.78 18.37 -4.43
N LYS A 296 -12.42 17.52 -3.62
CA LYS A 296 -12.68 17.76 -2.19
C LYS A 296 -11.66 17.09 -1.27
N LEU A 297 -10.69 16.36 -1.82
CA LEU A 297 -9.70 15.62 -1.05
C LEU A 297 -8.35 16.34 -1.04
N PRO A 298 -7.63 16.33 0.10
CA PRO A 298 -6.28 16.87 0.18
C PRO A 298 -5.29 15.86 -0.44
N VAL A 299 -5.23 15.83 -1.78
CA VAL A 299 -4.37 14.92 -2.56
C VAL A 299 -3.21 15.67 -3.23
N HIS A 300 -2.22 14.92 -3.72
CA HIS A 300 -1.09 15.47 -4.47
C HIS A 300 -1.55 16.22 -5.72
N ARG A 301 -0.86 17.33 -6.08
CA ARG A 301 -1.25 18.25 -7.17
C ARG A 301 -1.53 17.53 -8.51
N ALA A 302 -0.74 16.51 -8.84
CA ALA A 302 -0.89 15.79 -10.11
C ALA A 302 -2.25 15.09 -10.23
N PHE A 303 -2.83 14.64 -9.10
CA PHE A 303 -4.20 14.11 -9.10
C PHE A 303 -5.22 15.22 -9.36
N GLN A 304 -5.03 16.40 -8.74
CA GLN A 304 -5.93 17.55 -8.93
C GLN A 304 -5.94 17.99 -10.40
N GLU A 305 -4.75 18.12 -11.01
CA GLU A 305 -4.60 18.46 -12.43
C GLU A 305 -5.34 17.50 -13.36
N VAL A 306 -5.29 16.19 -13.08
CA VAL A 306 -6.04 15.19 -13.87
C VAL A 306 -7.55 15.31 -13.66
N ALA A 307 -8.00 15.52 -12.42
CA ALA A 307 -9.43 15.68 -12.15
C ALA A 307 -10.01 16.95 -12.76
N ASP A 308 -9.28 18.06 -12.70
CA ASP A 308 -9.71 19.34 -13.28
C ASP A 308 -9.83 19.21 -14.81
N ALA A 309 -8.82 18.64 -15.48
CA ALA A 309 -8.86 18.38 -16.91
C ALA A 309 -10.03 17.49 -17.34
N ASN A 310 -10.36 16.46 -16.54
CA ASN A 310 -11.49 15.59 -16.80
C ASN A 310 -12.85 16.30 -16.59
N CYS A 311 -12.94 17.22 -15.62
CA CYS A 311 -14.14 18.03 -15.39
C CYS A 311 -14.38 18.99 -16.57
N ASP A 312 -13.33 19.68 -17.03
CA ASP A 312 -13.42 20.63 -18.14
C ASP A 312 -13.87 19.92 -19.44
N ALA A 313 -13.28 18.76 -19.75
CA ALA A 313 -13.67 17.97 -20.92
C ALA A 313 -15.14 17.47 -20.89
N LEU A 314 -15.72 17.30 -19.70
CA LEU A 314 -17.13 16.95 -19.54
C LEU A 314 -18.04 18.15 -19.80
N VAL A 315 -17.63 19.35 -19.37
CA VAL A 315 -18.38 20.60 -19.62
C VAL A 315 -18.42 20.91 -21.11
N ASP A 316 -17.28 20.86 -21.80
CA ASP A 316 -17.19 21.14 -23.25
C ASP A 316 -18.08 20.19 -24.07
N ARG A 317 -18.12 18.91 -23.73
CA ARG A 317 -19.02 17.92 -24.38
C ARG A 317 -20.49 18.16 -24.10
N THR A 318 -20.82 18.80 -22.99
CA THR A 318 -22.21 19.12 -22.65
C THR A 318 -22.66 20.37 -23.40
N GLU A 319 -21.77 21.33 -23.63
CA GLU A 319 -22.03 22.55 -24.40
C GLU A 319 -22.10 22.29 -25.92
N GLU A 320 -21.37 21.31 -26.46
CA GLU A 320 -21.48 20.91 -27.88
C GLU A 320 -22.78 20.15 -28.21
N ASN A 321 -23.50 19.65 -27.21
CA ASN A 321 -24.73 18.87 -27.38
C ASN A 321 -26.02 19.64 -27.03
N VAL A 322 -25.93 20.96 -26.83
CA VAL A 322 -27.05 21.89 -26.56
C VAL A 322 -27.19 22.86 -27.72
#